data_AF-A0A9D8MZL0-F1
#
_entry.id   AF-A0A9D8MZL0-F1
#
_cell.length_a   1.000
_cell.length_b   1.000
_cell.length_c   1.000
_cell.angle_alpha   90.00
_cell.angle_beta   90.00
_cell.angle_gamma   90.00
#
_symmetry.space_group_name_H-M   'P 1'
#
loop_
_entity.id
_entity.type
_entity.pdbx_description
1 polymer ?
#
loop_
_entity_poly.entity_id
_entity_poly.type
_entity_poly.pdbx_seq_one_letter_code
_entity_poly.pdbx_strand_id
1 'polypeptide(L)'
;MKRTLIKAAVITFAALVAAASATYIVLSAAAPAVLAGVYGNAGNYSHAAELYMRAYDADNKFENIVSAAEYAVMGKNDALIVKTVDKLIDDDDYSEYNRNSFDDALFLTSRYVAARYSLEADKCAVADVAFTLLTAYVSHNQVETLIVAAYDAKDKDTLSYISSKLDALDTSGFTDSQKAVLNSDKTIIAKALNDF
;
A
#
# COMPACT_ATOMS: atom_id res chain seq x y z
N MET A 1 16.25 -7.61 53.00
CA MET A 1 16.76 -8.19 51.73
C MET A 1 15.76 -8.13 50.59
N LYS A 2 14.59 -8.81 50.65
CA LYS A 2 13.60 -8.82 49.54
C LYS A 2 13.20 -7.42 49.05
N ARG A 3 12.91 -6.50 49.96
CA ARG A 3 12.53 -5.10 49.65
C ARG A 3 13.65 -4.27 49.00
N THR A 4 14.91 -4.58 49.28
CA THR A 4 16.09 -3.90 48.74
C THR A 4 16.40 -4.39 47.32
N LEU A 5 16.31 -5.71 47.10
CA LEU A 5 16.42 -6.31 45.77
C LEU A 5 15.35 -5.80 44.80
N ILE A 6 14.10 -5.69 45.25
CA ILE A 6 13.00 -5.15 44.44
C ILE A 6 13.26 -3.67 44.07
N LYS A 7 13.71 -2.83 45.01
CA LYS A 7 14.06 -1.43 44.71
C LYS A 7 15.19 -1.31 43.70
N ALA A 8 16.26 -2.10 43.86
CA ALA A 8 17.37 -2.11 42.92
C ALA A 8 16.92 -2.55 41.52
N ALA A 9 16.12 -3.62 41.43
CA ALA A 9 15.56 -4.09 40.16
C ALA A 9 14.69 -3.02 39.47
N VAL A 10 13.84 -2.32 40.22
CA VAL A 10 13.00 -1.24 39.69
C VAL A 10 13.85 -0.07 39.19
N ILE A 11 14.88 0.34 39.93
CA ILE A 11 15.79 1.43 39.50
C ILE A 11 16.54 1.03 38.23
N THR A 12 17.08 -0.19 38.18
CA THR A 12 17.79 -0.68 36.99
C THR A 12 16.86 -0.76 35.78
N PHE A 13 15.64 -1.26 35.94
CA PHE A 13 14.66 -1.30 34.86
C PHE A 13 14.29 0.12 34.38
N ALA A 14 14.06 1.06 35.31
CA ALA A 14 13.77 2.44 34.96
C ALA A 14 14.93 3.11 34.20
N ALA A 15 16.18 2.84 34.61
CA ALA A 15 17.37 3.35 33.91
C ALA A 15 17.49 2.76 32.50
N LEU A 16 17.20 1.47 32.31
CA LEU A 16 17.19 0.83 30.99
C LEU A 16 16.10 1.41 30.09
N VAL A 17 14.89 1.62 30.62
CA VAL A 17 13.80 2.28 29.89
C VAL A 17 14.23 3.69 29.47
N ALA A 18 14.79 4.48 30.38
CA ALA A 18 15.25 5.84 30.07
C ALA A 18 16.34 5.86 28.98
N ALA A 19 17.32 4.95 29.06
CA ALA A 19 18.38 4.84 28.04
C ALA A 19 17.84 4.40 26.67
N ALA A 20 16.90 3.45 26.65
CA ALA A 20 16.24 3.01 25.43
C ALA A 20 15.41 4.12 24.80
N SER A 21 14.64 4.85 25.62
CA SER A 21 13.86 6.02 25.16
C SER A 21 14.75 7.13 24.61
N ALA A 22 15.87 7.44 25.28
CA ALA A 22 16.83 8.42 24.77
C ALA A 22 17.41 8.01 23.41
N THR A 23 17.79 6.74 23.27
CA THR A 23 18.28 6.19 22.00
C THR A 23 17.22 6.28 20.90
N TYR A 24 15.98 5.90 21.20
CA TYR A 24 14.86 6.02 20.26
C TYR A 24 14.65 7.46 19.82
N ILE A 25 14.60 8.42 20.76
CA ILE A 25 14.40 9.84 20.44
C ILE A 25 15.49 10.34 19.50
N VAL A 26 16.77 10.07 19.83
CA VAL A 26 17.91 10.50 19.00
C VAL A 26 17.84 9.88 17.60
N LEU A 27 17.64 8.56 17.49
CA LEU A 27 17.59 7.89 16.19
C LEU A 27 16.38 8.32 15.36
N SER A 28 15.22 8.50 15.99
CA SER A 28 14.01 8.93 15.29
C SER A 28 14.14 10.32 14.67
N ALA A 29 14.98 11.19 15.24
CA ALA A 29 15.24 12.53 14.73
C ALA A 29 16.42 12.59 13.74
N ALA A 30 17.51 11.88 14.03
CA ALA A 30 18.75 11.99 13.27
C ALA A 30 18.89 10.95 12.13
N ALA A 31 18.27 9.78 12.29
CA ALA A 31 18.40 8.66 11.35
C ALA A 31 17.13 7.79 11.32
N PRO A 32 15.95 8.37 10.99
CA PRO A 32 14.68 7.65 11.02
C PRO A 32 14.66 6.39 10.15
N ALA A 33 15.31 6.38 8.98
CA ALA A 33 15.41 5.20 8.11
C ALA A 33 16.19 4.03 8.77
N VAL A 34 17.25 4.32 9.53
CA VAL A 34 18.01 3.28 10.26
C VAL A 34 17.11 2.64 11.32
N LEU A 35 16.37 3.47 12.05
CA LEU A 35 15.42 2.98 13.04
C LEU A 35 14.28 2.19 12.39
N ALA A 36 13.81 2.62 11.21
CA ALA A 36 12.82 1.89 10.42
C ALA A 36 13.27 0.47 10.09
N GLY A 37 14.53 0.31 9.65
CA GLY A 37 15.11 -1.02 9.40
C GLY A 37 15.13 -1.93 10.63
N VAL A 38 15.39 -1.38 11.82
CA VAL A 38 15.30 -2.14 13.08
C VAL A 38 13.88 -2.63 13.33
N TYR A 39 12.87 -1.76 13.18
CA TYR A 39 11.47 -2.14 13.36
C TYR A 39 10.97 -3.11 12.29
N GLY A 40 11.41 -2.95 11.03
CA GLY A 40 11.12 -3.87 9.93
C GLY A 40 11.64 -5.27 10.21
N ASN A 41 12.89 -5.39 10.67
CA ASN A 41 13.50 -6.66 11.06
C ASN A 41 12.82 -7.31 12.28
N ALA A 42 12.21 -6.50 13.15
CA ALA A 42 11.42 -6.99 14.27
C ALA A 42 9.96 -7.35 13.89
N GLY A 43 9.58 -7.21 12.62
CA GLY A 43 8.22 -7.47 12.14
C GLY A 43 7.20 -6.35 12.42
N ASN A 44 7.64 -5.20 12.94
CA ASN A 44 6.78 -4.05 13.18
C ASN A 44 6.72 -3.14 11.93
N TYR A 45 6.07 -3.66 10.88
CA TYR A 45 6.06 -3.04 9.56
C TYR A 45 5.33 -1.69 9.52
N SER A 46 4.21 -1.54 10.24
CA SER A 46 3.51 -0.25 10.30
C SER A 46 4.39 0.86 10.86
N HIS A 47 5.14 0.59 11.95
CA HIS A 47 6.02 1.59 12.51
C HIS A 47 7.26 1.84 11.64
N ALA A 48 7.77 0.80 10.97
CA ALA A 48 8.84 0.97 9.99
C ALA A 48 8.41 1.91 8.84
N ALA A 49 7.20 1.72 8.30
CA ALA A 49 6.64 2.60 7.27
C ALA A 49 6.50 4.05 7.75
N GLU A 50 6.03 4.29 8.98
CA GLU A 50 5.97 5.64 9.54
C GLU A 50 7.33 6.32 9.64
N LEU A 51 8.37 5.57 10.02
CA LEU A 51 9.73 6.09 10.14
C LEU A 51 10.35 6.35 8.76
N TYR A 52 10.10 5.50 7.77
CA TYR A 52 10.52 5.77 6.38
C TYR A 52 9.81 6.98 5.79
N MET A 53 8.52 7.18 6.06
CA MET A 53 7.84 8.42 5.67
C MET A 53 8.51 9.65 6.31
N ARG A 54 8.86 9.61 7.60
CA ARG A 54 9.58 10.72 8.25
C ARG A 54 10.96 10.95 7.64
N ALA A 55 11.65 9.89 7.23
CA ALA A 55 12.92 9.99 6.54
C ALA A 55 12.74 10.70 5.19
N TYR A 56 11.75 10.27 4.40
CA TYR A 56 11.38 10.90 3.14
C TYR A 56 10.98 12.37 3.33
N ASP A 57 10.16 12.71 4.33
CA ASP A 57 9.79 14.10 4.64
C ASP A 57 11.00 14.98 4.98
N ALA A 58 12.10 14.38 5.47
CA ALA A 58 13.31 15.10 5.88
C ALA A 58 14.34 15.26 4.74
N ASP A 59 14.48 14.28 3.85
CA ASP A 59 15.53 14.26 2.83
C ASP A 59 15.05 14.11 1.38
N ASN A 60 13.75 13.88 1.16
CA ASN A 60 13.09 13.63 -0.12
C ASN A 60 13.74 12.54 -0.98
N LYS A 61 14.37 11.53 -0.36
CA LYS A 61 14.92 10.40 -1.12
C LYS A 61 13.82 9.43 -1.54
N PHE A 62 13.65 9.22 -2.85
CA PHE A 62 12.62 8.34 -3.42
C PHE A 62 12.62 6.92 -2.82
N GLU A 63 13.80 6.37 -2.51
CA GLU A 63 13.91 5.03 -1.90
C GLU A 63 13.24 4.95 -0.52
N ASN A 64 13.17 6.07 0.22
CA ASN A 64 12.48 6.13 1.50
C ASN A 64 10.96 6.03 1.32
N ILE A 65 10.36 6.66 0.29
CA ILE A 65 8.91 6.57 0.07
C ILE A 65 8.51 5.20 -0.50
N VAL A 66 9.35 4.60 -1.36
CA VAL A 66 9.17 3.20 -1.80
C VAL A 66 9.18 2.25 -0.59
N SER A 67 10.21 2.36 0.27
CA SER A 67 10.31 1.53 1.49
C SER A 67 9.10 1.74 2.40
N ALA A 68 8.63 2.98 2.55
CA ALA A 68 7.45 3.27 3.35
C ALA A 68 6.20 2.54 2.81
N ALA A 69 5.99 2.57 1.49
CA ALA A 69 4.87 1.90 0.84
C ALA A 69 4.95 0.37 0.98
N GLU A 70 6.12 -0.23 0.76
CA GLU A 70 6.33 -1.67 0.95
C GLU A 70 6.02 -2.12 2.37
N TYR A 71 6.55 -1.42 3.37
CA TYR A 71 6.29 -1.74 4.77
C TYR A 71 4.83 -1.49 5.17
N ALA A 72 4.15 -0.50 4.59
CA ALA A 72 2.72 -0.29 4.81
C ALA A 72 1.90 -1.48 4.32
N VAL A 73 2.24 -2.00 3.12
CA VAL A 73 1.62 -3.19 2.54
C VAL A 73 1.91 -4.44 3.37
N MET A 74 3.16 -4.67 3.78
CA MET A 74 3.54 -5.79 4.66
C MET A 74 2.80 -5.73 6.01
N GLY A 75 2.60 -4.51 6.53
CA GLY A 75 1.83 -4.25 7.75
C GLY A 75 0.32 -4.38 7.60
N LYS A 76 -0.20 -4.50 6.36
CA LYS A 76 -1.64 -4.56 6.04
C LYS A 76 -2.45 -3.44 6.69
N ASN A 77 -1.87 -2.24 6.72
CA ASN A 77 -2.51 -1.06 7.29
C ASN A 77 -3.02 -0.17 6.16
N ASP A 78 -4.29 -0.33 5.80
CA ASP A 78 -4.90 0.34 4.65
C ASP A 78 -4.71 1.86 4.69
N ALA A 79 -4.85 2.49 5.86
CA ALA A 79 -4.70 3.94 5.99
C ALA A 79 -3.27 4.38 5.68
N LEU A 80 -2.29 3.57 6.11
CA LEU A 80 -0.89 3.84 5.85
C LEU A 80 -0.55 3.55 4.39
N ILE A 81 -1.09 2.47 3.80
CA ILE A 81 -0.92 2.14 2.37
C ILE A 81 -1.41 3.30 1.51
N VAL A 82 -2.63 3.80 1.74
CA VAL A 82 -3.19 4.96 1.03
C VAL A 82 -2.26 6.15 1.14
N LYS A 83 -1.89 6.52 2.36
CA LYS A 83 -1.00 7.67 2.61
C LYS A 83 0.36 7.55 1.90
N THR A 84 1.02 6.39 2.00
CA THR A 84 2.35 6.19 1.43
C THR A 84 2.33 6.08 -0.08
N VAL A 85 1.34 5.39 -0.64
CA VAL A 85 1.27 5.19 -2.09
C VAL A 85 0.76 6.44 -2.79
N ASP A 86 -0.15 7.23 -2.19
CA ASP A 86 -0.50 8.58 -2.68
C ASP A 86 0.77 9.42 -2.86
N LYS A 87 1.61 9.47 -1.82
CA LYS A 87 2.84 10.26 -1.87
C LYS A 87 3.88 9.67 -2.84
N LEU A 88 3.89 8.35 -3.01
CA LEU A 88 4.75 7.67 -3.98
C LEU A 88 4.36 8.03 -5.42
N ILE A 89 3.07 7.96 -5.77
CA ILE A 89 2.60 8.21 -7.15
C ILE A 89 2.69 9.69 -7.55
N ASP A 90 2.65 10.59 -6.57
CA ASP A 90 2.79 12.04 -6.75
C ASP A 90 4.25 12.50 -6.84
N ASP A 91 5.24 11.63 -6.58
CA ASP A 91 6.66 11.96 -6.69
C ASP A 91 7.12 11.96 -8.16
N ASP A 92 7.95 12.94 -8.53
CA ASP A 92 8.45 13.11 -9.91
C ASP A 92 9.21 11.87 -10.43
N ASP A 93 9.89 11.14 -9.54
CA ASP A 93 10.68 9.94 -9.87
C ASP A 93 9.82 8.69 -10.09
N TYR A 94 8.52 8.72 -9.73
CA TYR A 94 7.62 7.57 -9.85
C TYR A 94 7.48 7.08 -11.29
N SER A 95 7.45 7.99 -12.26
CA SER A 95 7.29 7.63 -13.67
C SER A 95 8.47 6.80 -14.21
N GLU A 96 9.67 7.01 -13.67
CA GLU A 96 10.84 6.21 -13.98
C GLU A 96 10.80 4.88 -13.23
N TYR A 97 10.46 4.90 -11.94
CA TYR A 97 10.28 3.69 -11.14
C TYR A 97 9.26 2.73 -11.73
N ASN A 98 8.07 3.20 -12.13
CA ASN A 98 7.03 2.39 -12.74
C ASN A 98 7.47 1.76 -14.09
N ARG A 99 8.43 2.38 -14.80
CA ARG A 99 9.00 1.80 -16.03
C ARG A 99 10.08 0.77 -15.74
N ASN A 100 10.94 1.04 -14.76
CA ASN A 100 12.12 0.20 -14.47
C ASN A 100 11.80 -0.97 -13.52
N SER A 101 10.79 -0.80 -12.67
CA SER A 101 10.34 -1.73 -11.62
C SER A 101 8.84 -1.97 -11.73
N PHE A 102 8.37 -2.25 -12.94
CA PHE A 102 6.94 -2.37 -13.27
C PHE A 102 6.18 -3.32 -12.34
N ASP A 103 6.71 -4.51 -12.05
CA ASP A 103 6.03 -5.51 -11.21
C ASP A 103 5.87 -5.02 -9.76
N ASP A 104 6.86 -4.32 -9.21
CA ASP A 104 6.80 -3.75 -7.86
C ASP A 104 5.80 -2.59 -7.81
N ALA A 105 5.84 -1.69 -8.80
CA ALA A 105 4.90 -0.58 -8.91
C ALA A 105 3.46 -1.08 -9.07
N LEU A 106 3.25 -2.11 -9.90
CA LEU A 106 1.97 -2.80 -10.09
C LEU A 106 1.48 -3.39 -8.76
N PHE A 107 2.35 -4.08 -8.02
CA PHE A 107 2.00 -4.65 -6.73
C PHE A 107 1.58 -3.57 -5.72
N LEU A 108 2.35 -2.50 -5.58
CA LEU A 108 2.06 -1.41 -4.64
C LEU A 108 0.74 -0.70 -4.98
N THR A 109 0.54 -0.34 -6.25
CA THR A 109 -0.66 0.37 -6.70
C THR A 109 -1.91 -0.51 -6.69
N SER A 110 -1.81 -1.81 -6.95
CA SER A 110 -2.93 -2.74 -6.78
C SER A 110 -3.35 -2.85 -5.31
N ARG A 111 -2.40 -2.92 -4.37
CA ARG A 111 -2.68 -2.91 -2.92
C ARG A 111 -3.28 -1.59 -2.46
N TYR A 112 -2.81 -0.48 -3.03
CA TYR A 112 -3.38 0.83 -2.80
C TYR A 112 -4.84 0.93 -3.24
N VAL A 113 -5.20 0.42 -4.41
CA VAL A 113 -6.60 0.40 -4.86
C VAL A 113 -7.49 -0.44 -3.92
N ALA A 114 -7.01 -1.61 -3.47
CA ALA A 114 -7.73 -2.40 -2.48
C ALA A 114 -7.92 -1.65 -1.15
N ALA A 115 -6.88 -0.95 -0.68
CA ALA A 115 -6.93 -0.16 0.55
C ALA A 115 -7.87 1.07 0.43
N ARG A 116 -7.85 1.76 -0.71
CA ARG A 116 -8.84 2.82 -0.98
C ARG A 116 -10.25 2.27 -1.02
N TYR A 117 -10.44 1.11 -1.65
CA TYR A 117 -11.72 0.44 -1.68
C TYR A 117 -12.20 0.02 -0.28
N SER A 118 -11.33 -0.28 0.68
CA SER A 118 -11.78 -0.60 2.05
C SER A 118 -12.17 0.66 2.85
N LEU A 119 -11.49 1.78 2.62
CA LEU A 119 -11.61 2.99 3.43
C LEU A 119 -12.61 4.04 2.91
N GLU A 120 -12.76 4.19 1.59
CA GLU A 120 -13.50 5.30 1.00
C GLU A 120 -14.99 5.00 0.89
N ALA A 121 -15.83 6.02 1.09
CA ALA A 121 -17.28 5.85 0.94
C ALA A 121 -17.70 5.75 -0.53
N ASP A 122 -17.06 6.51 -1.42
CA ASP A 122 -17.35 6.52 -2.84
C ASP A 122 -16.48 5.49 -3.57
N LYS A 123 -17.02 4.28 -3.73
CA LYS A 123 -16.33 3.17 -4.37
C LYS A 123 -16.16 3.33 -5.88
N CYS A 124 -17.04 4.10 -6.53
CA CYS A 124 -16.92 4.41 -7.96
C CYS A 124 -15.75 5.37 -8.22
N ALA A 125 -15.50 6.32 -7.32
CA ALA A 125 -14.29 7.15 -7.37
C ALA A 125 -13.01 6.31 -7.25
N VAL A 126 -13.02 5.25 -6.44
CA VAL A 126 -11.88 4.30 -6.37
C VAL A 126 -11.69 3.56 -7.70
N ALA A 127 -12.77 3.22 -8.40
CA ALA A 127 -12.67 2.67 -9.75
C ALA A 127 -12.03 3.66 -10.73
N ASP A 128 -12.38 4.94 -10.67
CA ASP A 128 -11.70 5.97 -11.49
C ASP A 128 -10.19 5.97 -11.27
N VAL A 129 -9.76 5.92 -10.00
CA VAL A 129 -8.35 5.85 -9.62
C VAL A 129 -7.68 4.58 -10.17
N ALA A 130 -8.33 3.43 -10.07
CA ALA A 130 -7.81 2.17 -10.60
C ALA A 130 -7.56 2.23 -12.12
N PHE A 131 -8.48 2.86 -12.87
CA PHE A 131 -8.32 3.07 -14.30
C PHE A 131 -7.25 4.13 -14.64
N THR A 132 -7.08 5.16 -13.81
CA THR A 132 -6.01 6.16 -13.99
C THR A 132 -4.62 5.56 -13.79
N LEU A 133 -4.47 4.64 -12.84
CA LEU A 133 -3.20 3.95 -12.57
C LEU A 133 -2.91 2.80 -13.54
N LEU A 134 -3.88 2.42 -14.37
CA LEU A 134 -3.76 1.30 -15.29
C LEU A 134 -2.80 1.63 -16.44
N THR A 135 -1.60 1.08 -16.36
CA THR A 135 -0.54 1.24 -17.37
C THR A 135 -0.61 0.16 -18.45
N ALA A 136 -1.02 -1.05 -18.09
CA ALA A 136 -1.27 -2.16 -18.98
C ALA A 136 -2.32 -3.12 -18.40
N TYR A 137 -3.18 -3.69 -19.24
CA TYR A 137 -4.19 -4.66 -18.82
C TYR A 137 -3.58 -6.07 -18.67
N VAL A 138 -2.65 -6.23 -17.74
CA VAL A 138 -1.99 -7.51 -17.40
C VAL A 138 -2.66 -8.16 -16.19
N SER A 139 -2.34 -9.43 -15.89
CA SER A 139 -2.88 -10.08 -14.69
C SER A 139 -2.41 -9.37 -13.42
N HIS A 140 -3.28 -9.34 -12.41
CA HIS A 140 -3.11 -8.68 -11.12
C HIS A 140 -3.00 -7.15 -11.19
N ASN A 141 -3.52 -6.56 -12.28
CA ASN A 141 -3.62 -5.11 -12.39
C ASN A 141 -4.58 -4.50 -11.35
N GLN A 142 -4.59 -3.17 -11.28
CA GLN A 142 -5.35 -2.40 -10.32
C GLN A 142 -6.86 -2.61 -10.46
N VAL A 143 -7.34 -2.74 -11.70
CA VAL A 143 -8.75 -2.98 -12.03
C VAL A 143 -9.16 -4.40 -11.65
N GLU A 144 -8.36 -5.42 -11.99
CA GLU A 144 -8.60 -6.81 -11.58
C GLU A 144 -8.67 -6.93 -10.05
N THR A 145 -7.75 -6.26 -9.34
CA THR A 145 -7.75 -6.23 -7.87
C THR A 145 -9.04 -5.61 -7.31
N LEU A 146 -9.52 -4.53 -7.92
CA LEU A 146 -10.77 -3.88 -7.53
C LEU A 146 -11.99 -4.77 -7.82
N ILE A 147 -12.01 -5.48 -8.96
CA ILE A 147 -13.07 -6.43 -9.30
C ILE A 147 -13.19 -7.50 -8.22
N VAL A 148 -12.07 -8.08 -7.79
CA VAL A 148 -12.05 -9.09 -6.72
C VAL A 148 -12.60 -8.50 -5.41
N ALA A 149 -12.15 -7.30 -5.01
CA ALA A 149 -12.62 -6.67 -3.79
C ALA A 149 -14.13 -6.37 -3.82
N ALA A 150 -14.64 -5.85 -4.95
CA ALA A 150 -16.06 -5.55 -5.12
C ALA A 150 -16.91 -6.83 -5.23
N TYR A 151 -16.39 -7.89 -5.86
CA TYR A 151 -17.03 -9.20 -5.91
C TYR A 151 -17.21 -9.80 -4.51
N ASP A 152 -16.14 -9.81 -3.70
CA ASP A 152 -16.18 -10.35 -2.34
C ASP A 152 -17.14 -9.56 -1.44
N ALA A 153 -17.23 -8.25 -1.64
CA ALA A 153 -18.17 -7.37 -0.96
C ALA A 153 -19.62 -7.45 -1.49
N LYS A 154 -19.85 -8.17 -2.60
CA LYS A 154 -21.12 -8.18 -3.37
C LYS A 154 -21.61 -6.79 -3.76
N ASP A 155 -20.67 -5.90 -4.08
CA ASP A 155 -20.92 -4.51 -4.44
C ASP A 155 -21.30 -4.38 -5.92
N LYS A 156 -22.60 -4.50 -6.19
CA LYS A 156 -23.16 -4.43 -7.54
C LYS A 156 -22.92 -3.09 -8.22
N ASP A 157 -22.96 -1.99 -7.48
CA ASP A 157 -22.89 -0.65 -8.06
C ASP A 157 -21.48 -0.41 -8.62
N THR A 158 -20.46 -0.74 -7.82
CA THR A 158 -19.07 -0.67 -8.26
C THR A 158 -18.78 -1.62 -9.41
N LEU A 159 -19.26 -2.87 -9.35
CA LEU A 159 -19.09 -3.84 -10.43
C LEU A 159 -19.75 -3.38 -11.74
N SER A 160 -20.95 -2.80 -11.66
CA SER A 160 -21.66 -2.25 -12.81
C SER A 160 -20.90 -1.07 -13.42
N TYR A 161 -20.36 -0.19 -12.56
CA TYR A 161 -19.54 0.94 -12.99
C TYR A 161 -18.25 0.47 -13.69
N ILE A 162 -17.52 -0.48 -13.11
CA ILE A 162 -16.33 -1.08 -13.72
C ILE A 162 -16.69 -1.70 -15.07
N SER A 163 -17.78 -2.49 -15.16
CA SER A 163 -18.23 -3.09 -16.42
C SER A 163 -18.40 -2.05 -17.52
N SER A 164 -19.07 -0.93 -17.21
CA SER A 164 -19.29 0.15 -18.19
C SER A 164 -17.99 0.77 -18.69
N LYS A 165 -16.99 0.89 -17.82
CA LYS A 165 -15.66 1.40 -18.20
C LYS A 165 -14.87 0.40 -19.04
N LEU A 166 -14.92 -0.90 -18.70
CA LEU A 166 -14.28 -1.94 -19.49
C LEU A 166 -14.85 -2.03 -20.91
N ASP A 167 -16.14 -1.74 -21.08
CA ASP A 167 -16.78 -1.67 -22.40
C ASP A 167 -16.37 -0.43 -23.21
N ALA A 168 -15.95 0.64 -22.54
CA ALA A 168 -15.47 1.87 -23.16
C ALA A 168 -13.97 1.88 -23.50
N LEU A 169 -13.20 0.85 -23.10
CA LEU A 169 -11.76 0.79 -23.36
C LEU A 169 -11.44 0.64 -24.86
N ASP A 170 -10.52 1.44 -25.37
CA ASP A 170 -9.92 1.22 -26.69
C ASP A 170 -8.91 0.07 -26.62
N THR A 171 -9.32 -1.08 -27.15
CA THR A 171 -8.51 -2.32 -27.18
C THR A 171 -7.68 -2.49 -28.45
N SER A 172 -7.65 -1.49 -29.34
CA SER A 172 -6.95 -1.58 -30.63
C SER A 172 -5.45 -1.88 -30.48
N GLY A 173 -4.83 -1.33 -29.44
CA GLY A 173 -3.41 -1.56 -29.10
C GLY A 173 -3.13 -2.77 -28.21
N PHE A 174 -4.16 -3.54 -27.79
CA PHE A 174 -3.97 -4.63 -26.84
C PHE A 174 -3.42 -5.88 -27.54
N THR A 175 -2.45 -6.51 -26.88
CA THR A 175 -1.99 -7.87 -27.20
C THR A 175 -3.08 -8.91 -26.91
N ASP A 176 -2.95 -10.11 -27.47
CA ASP A 176 -3.91 -11.19 -27.23
C ASP A 176 -3.97 -11.59 -25.75
N SER A 177 -2.84 -11.57 -25.04
CA SER A 177 -2.79 -11.83 -23.60
C SER A 177 -3.59 -10.78 -22.82
N GLN A 178 -3.45 -9.49 -23.16
CA GLN A 178 -4.21 -8.42 -22.50
C GLN A 178 -5.71 -8.54 -22.78
N LYS A 179 -6.10 -8.87 -24.01
CA LYS A 179 -7.50 -9.14 -24.37
C LYS A 179 -8.06 -10.34 -23.63
N ALA A 180 -7.26 -11.38 -23.40
CA ALA A 180 -7.68 -12.55 -22.63
C ALA A 180 -7.98 -12.19 -21.16
N VAL A 181 -7.11 -11.40 -20.51
CA VAL A 181 -7.35 -10.93 -19.14
C VAL A 181 -8.61 -10.05 -19.09
N LEU A 182 -8.75 -9.08 -20.00
CA LEU A 182 -9.95 -8.22 -20.10
C LEU A 182 -11.25 -9.03 -20.27
N ASN A 183 -11.25 -10.02 -21.16
CA ASN A 183 -12.43 -10.86 -21.39
C ASN A 183 -12.75 -11.75 -20.18
N SER A 184 -11.74 -12.23 -19.47
CA SER A 184 -11.91 -12.96 -18.21
C SER A 184 -12.62 -12.08 -17.17
N ASP A 185 -12.13 -10.85 -16.99
CA ASP A 185 -12.70 -9.89 -16.04
C ASP A 185 -14.15 -9.52 -16.37
N LYS A 186 -14.44 -9.23 -17.65
CA LYS A 186 -15.81 -8.99 -18.11
C LYS A 186 -16.73 -10.18 -17.82
N THR A 187 -16.24 -11.41 -18.00
CA THR A 187 -17.00 -12.63 -17.71
C THR A 187 -17.29 -12.78 -16.22
N ILE A 188 -16.28 -12.51 -15.37
CA ILE A 188 -16.42 -12.55 -13.91
C ILE A 188 -17.48 -11.55 -13.45
N ILE A 189 -17.40 -10.29 -13.92
CA ILE A 189 -18.37 -9.25 -13.56
C ILE A 189 -19.77 -9.61 -14.05
N ALA A 190 -19.92 -10.03 -15.30
CA ALA A 190 -21.22 -10.40 -15.86
C ALA A 190 -21.89 -11.54 -15.06
N LYS A 191 -21.10 -12.52 -14.62
CA LYS A 191 -21.60 -13.59 -13.74
C LYS A 191 -22.03 -13.03 -12.39
N ALA A 192 -21.18 -12.22 -11.75
CA ALA A 192 -21.45 -11.62 -10.45
C ALA A 192 -22.74 -10.81 -10.42
N LEU A 193 -22.97 -9.97 -11.45
CA LEU A 193 -24.16 -9.14 -11.56
C LEU A 193 -25.46 -9.93 -11.75
N ASN A 194 -25.38 -11.17 -12.26
CA ASN A 194 -26.51 -12.08 -12.36
C ASN A 194 -26.74 -12.91 -11.09
N ASP A 195 -25.68 -13.19 -10.33
CA ASP A 195 -25.71 -14.06 -9.15
C ASP A 195 -26.10 -13.33 -7.85
N PHE A 196 -25.81 -12.03 -7.76
CA PHE A 196 -26.17 -11.18 -6.61
C PHE A 196 -27.58 -10.63 -6.75
#